data_AF-A0A970DQ85-F1
#
_entry.id   AF-A0A970DQ85-F1
#
_cell.length_a   1.000
_cell.length_b   1.000
_cell.length_c   1.000
_cell.angle_alpha   90.00
_cell.angle_beta   90.00
_cell.angle_gamma   90.00
#
_symmetry.space_group_name_H-M   'P 1'
#
loop_
_entity.id
_entity.type
_entity.pdbx_description
1 polymer ?
#
loop_
_entity_poly.entity_id
_entity_poly.type
_entity_poly.pdbx_seq_one_letter_code
_entity_poly.pdbx_strand_id
1 'polypeptide(L)'
;MSKRKDYAVILVENEDTCSIKKVSQNSFYQIKDMKERGKDDGAIVKSIVELNTSEDNIISNGLSKKEAIEHVDKMGCDFLSLEIN
;
A
#
# COMPACT_ATOMS: atom_id res chain seq x y z
N MET A 1 6.03 16.41 -20.50
CA MET A 1 6.40 15.06 -20.03
C MET A 1 5.42 14.68 -18.94
N SER A 2 4.53 13.71 -19.18
CA SER A 2 3.63 13.21 -18.14
C SER A 2 4.47 12.58 -17.03
N LYS A 3 4.47 13.16 -15.83
CA LYS A 3 5.08 12.52 -14.66
C LYS A 3 4.46 11.12 -14.54
N ARG A 4 5.29 10.07 -14.53
CA ARG A 4 4.80 8.74 -14.18
C ARG A 4 4.20 8.86 -12.78
N LYS A 5 2.93 8.48 -12.65
CA LYS A 5 2.28 8.38 -11.34
C LYS A 5 2.92 7.21 -10.60
N ASP A 6 3.36 7.47 -9.37
CA ASP A 6 3.81 6.44 -8.45
C ASP A 6 2.62 5.93 -7.64
N TYR A 7 2.63 4.64 -7.33
CA TYR A 7 1.57 3.96 -6.61
C TYR A 7 2.12 3.33 -5.34
N ALA A 8 1.37 3.44 -4.26
CA ALA A 8 1.75 2.92 -2.96
C ALA A 8 0.60 2.18 -2.28
N VAL A 9 0.94 1.33 -1.32
CA VAL A 9 0.01 0.62 -0.45
C VAL A 9 0.45 0.85 0.98
N ILE A 10 -0.47 1.32 1.81
CA ILE A 10 -0.28 1.43 3.26
C ILE A 10 -0.80 0.12 3.86
N LEU A 11 0.12 -0.65 4.42
CA LEU A 11 -0.13 -1.85 5.19
C LEU A 11 -0.33 -1.42 6.65
N VAL A 12 -1.54 -1.58 7.17
CA VAL A 12 -1.91 -1.21 8.53
C VAL A 12 -1.94 -2.48 9.36
N GLU A 13 -0.89 -2.70 10.16
CA GLU A 13 -0.83 -3.82 11.11
C GLU A 13 -1.60 -3.48 12.39
N ASN A 14 -1.50 -2.23 12.83
CA ASN A 14 -2.32 -1.61 13.87
C ASN A 14 -2.30 -0.08 13.68
N GLU A 15 -3.05 0.70 14.48
CA GLU A 15 -3.16 2.16 14.29
C GLU A 15 -1.81 2.90 14.40
N ASP A 16 -0.90 2.35 15.20
CA ASP A 16 0.41 2.92 15.51
C ASP A 16 1.55 2.33 14.66
N THR A 17 1.30 1.25 13.93
CA THR A 17 2.30 0.49 13.16
C THR A 17 1.79 0.24 11.76
N CYS A 18 2.26 1.09 10.85
CA CYS A 18 2.00 1.02 9.43
C CYS A 18 3.31 0.94 8.63
N SER A 19 3.23 0.22 7.51
CA SER A 19 4.26 0.15 6.49
C SER A 19 3.75 0.74 5.18
N ILE A 20 4.55 1.53 4.49
CA ILE A 20 4.26 2.02 3.14
C ILE A 20 5.11 1.21 2.17
N LYS A 21 4.45 0.51 1.23
CA LYS A 21 5.12 -0.19 0.14
C LYS A 21 4.83 0.45 -1.20
N LYS A 22 5.87 0.68 -1.99
CA LYS A 22 5.74 1.04 -3.39
C LYS A 22 5.30 -0.18 -4.18
N VAL A 23 4.33 -0.01 -5.07
CA VAL A 23 3.83 -1.08 -5.93
C VAL A 23 3.80 -0.65 -7.38
N SER A 24 3.80 -1.63 -8.29
CA SER A 24 3.53 -1.36 -9.69
C SER A 24 2.09 -0.88 -9.88
N GLN A 25 1.85 -0.15 -10.98
CA GLN A 25 0.50 0.26 -11.38
C GLN A 25 -0.47 -0.94 -11.47
N ASN A 26 0.00 -2.06 -12.02
CA ASN A 26 -0.81 -3.26 -12.18
C ASN A 26 -1.25 -3.82 -10.83
N SER A 27 -0.30 -3.98 -9.90
CA SER A 27 -0.60 -4.47 -8.55
C SER A 27 -1.56 -3.53 -7.83
N PHE A 28 -1.38 -2.22 -7.94
CA PHE A 28 -2.32 -1.24 -7.37
C PHE A 28 -3.76 -1.44 -7.85
N TYR A 29 -3.97 -1.57 -9.16
CA TYR A 29 -5.31 -1.77 -9.70
C TYR A 29 -5.89 -3.14 -9.38
N GLN A 30 -5.05 -4.18 -9.25
CA GLN A 30 -5.49 -5.49 -8.77
C GLN A 30 -5.97 -5.43 -7.31
N ILE A 31 -5.24 -4.73 -6.43
CA ILE A 31 -5.65 -4.49 -5.03
C ILE A 31 -7.00 -3.78 -5.01
N LYS A 32 -7.12 -2.71 -5.79
CA LYS A 32 -8.34 -1.91 -5.87
C LYS A 32 -9.54 -2.76 -6.29
N ASP A 33 -9.42 -3.52 -7.38
CA ASP A 33 -10.47 -4.41 -7.87
C ASP A 33 -10.83 -5.49 -6.84
N MET A 34 -9.85 -6.04 -6.13
CA MET A 34 -10.11 -7.01 -5.06
C MET A 34 -10.87 -6.40 -3.87
N LYS A 35 -10.53 -5.19 -3.43
CA LYS A 35 -11.30 -4.45 -2.40
C LYS A 35 -12.72 -4.16 -2.87
N GLU A 36 -12.88 -3.69 -4.11
CA GLU A 36 -14.19 -3.39 -4.69
C GLU A 36 -15.09 -4.63 -4.79
N ARG A 37 -14.49 -5.82 -4.93
CA ARG A 37 -15.19 -7.12 -4.88
C ARG A 37 -15.45 -7.63 -3.46
N GLY A 38 -15.09 -6.86 -2.43
CA GLY A 38 -15.31 -7.22 -1.03
C GLY A 38 -14.37 -8.30 -0.50
N LYS A 39 -13.18 -8.48 -1.09
CA LYS A 39 -12.17 -9.37 -0.52
C LYS A 39 -11.58 -8.76 0.75
N ASP A 40 -11.27 -9.65 1.70
CA ASP A 40 -10.58 -9.32 2.94
C ASP A 40 -9.16 -8.78 2.67
N ASP A 41 -8.77 -7.73 3.39
CA ASP A 41 -7.50 -7.02 3.20
C ASP A 41 -6.29 -7.95 3.46
N GLY A 42 -6.34 -8.81 4.48
CA GLY A 42 -5.31 -9.81 4.76
C GLY A 42 -5.19 -10.86 3.64
N ALA A 43 -6.32 -11.28 3.07
CA ALA A 43 -6.32 -12.17 1.90
C ALA A 43 -5.76 -11.49 0.63
N ILE A 44 -5.98 -10.19 0.46
CA ILE A 44 -5.40 -9.40 -0.63
C ILE A 44 -3.88 -9.36 -0.51
N VAL A 45 -3.35 -9.01 0.67
CA VAL A 45 -1.91 -8.98 0.92
C VAL A 45 -1.26 -10.33 0.64
N LYS A 46 -1.87 -11.44 1.07
CA LYS A 46 -1.37 -12.80 0.80
C LYS A 46 -1.39 -13.16 -0.69
N SER A 47 -2.36 -12.65 -1.44
CA SER A 47 -2.53 -12.97 -2.87
C SER A 47 -1.55 -12.24 -3.77
N ILE A 48 -0.99 -11.11 -3.31
CA ILE A 48 -0.15 -10.25 -4.16
C ILE A 48 1.31 -10.47 -3.82
N VAL A 49 1.98 -11.17 -4.73
CA VAL A 49 3.39 -11.56 -4.62
C VAL A 49 4.28 -10.34 -4.36
N GLU A 50 4.09 -9.23 -5.09
CA GLU A 50 4.90 -8.01 -4.93
C GLU A 50 4.81 -7.36 -3.54
N LEU A 51 3.72 -7.58 -2.79
CA LEU A 51 3.58 -7.08 -1.42
C LEU A 51 4.40 -7.89 -0.40
N ASN A 52 4.69 -9.16 -0.69
CA ASN A 52 5.36 -10.08 0.24
C ASN A 52 6.86 -10.26 -0.03
N THR A 53 7.36 -9.96 -1.23
CA THR A 53 8.65 -10.53 -1.67
C THR A 53 9.90 -9.65 -1.53
N SER A 54 9.83 -8.36 -1.18
CA SER A 54 11.05 -7.54 -1.09
C SER A 54 10.96 -6.37 -0.09
N GLU A 55 11.95 -6.27 0.81
CA GLU A 55 12.18 -5.09 1.66
C GLU A 55 12.55 -3.85 0.83
N ASP A 56 13.12 -4.04 -0.36
CA ASP A 56 13.50 -2.96 -1.29
C ASP A 56 12.33 -2.07 -1.74
N ASN A 57 11.09 -2.53 -1.60
CA ASN A 57 9.89 -1.77 -1.96
C ASN A 57 9.30 -0.98 -0.77
N ILE A 58 9.90 -1.07 0.42
CA ILE A 58 9.44 -0.35 1.61
C ILE A 58 9.88 1.11 1.48
N ILE A 59 8.91 2.02 1.37
CA ILE A 59 9.14 3.47 1.41
C ILE A 59 9.39 3.90 2.85
N SER A 60 8.58 3.38 3.79
CA SER A 60 8.71 3.67 5.22
C SER A 60 8.04 2.57 6.04
N ASN A 61 8.48 2.39 7.28
CA ASN A 61 7.94 1.41 8.23
C ASN A 61 7.91 2.02 9.65
N GLY A 62 7.01 1.54 10.50
CA GLY A 62 6.86 1.98 11.88
C GLY A 62 6.21 3.34 12.03
N LEU A 63 5.41 3.76 11.04
CA LEU A 63 4.66 5.02 11.09
C LEU A 63 3.26 4.78 11.67
N SER A 64 2.68 5.78 12.33
CA SER A 64 1.24 5.76 12.56
C SER A 64 0.47 5.85 11.24
N LYS A 65 -0.81 5.43 11.23
CA LYS A 65 -1.67 5.54 10.04
C LYS A 65 -1.73 6.96 9.50
N LYS A 66 -1.78 7.96 10.37
CA LYS A 66 -1.81 9.38 10.01
C LYS A 66 -0.51 9.81 9.33
N GLU A 67 0.63 9.47 9.93
CA GLU A 67 1.94 9.81 9.36
C GLU A 67 2.16 9.12 8.01
N ALA A 68 1.71 7.87 7.88
CA ALA A 68 1.81 7.13 6.63
C ALA A 68 1.04 7.81 5.49
N ILE A 69 -0.20 8.27 5.76
CA ILE A 69 -1.02 9.02 4.79
C ILE A 69 -0.37 10.35 4.44
N GLU A 70 0.07 11.12 5.43
CA GLU A 70 0.77 12.39 5.18
C GLU A 70 2.04 12.20 4.35
N HIS A 71 2.74 11.08 4.55
CA HIS A 71 3.96 10.78 3.80
C HIS A 71 3.68 10.50 2.33
N VAL A 72 2.70 9.64 2.01
CA VAL A 72 2.34 9.34 0.62
C VAL A 72 1.73 10.55 -0.11
N ASP A 73 0.97 11.40 0.60
CA ASP A 73 0.44 12.65 0.06
C ASP A 73 1.57 13.63 -0.31
N LYS A 74 2.58 13.79 0.56
CA LYS A 74 3.77 14.61 0.28
C LYS A 74 4.56 14.11 -0.93
N MET A 75 4.56 12.80 -1.17
CA MET A 75 5.19 12.19 -2.35
C MET A 75 4.37 12.36 -3.63
N GLY A 76 3.08 12.68 -3.53
CA GLY A 76 2.17 12.75 -4.67
C GLY A 76 1.88 11.38 -5.29
N CYS A 77 1.89 10.32 -4.46
CA CYS A 77 1.57 8.95 -4.87
C CYS A 77 0.06 8.70 -4.74
N ASP A 78 -0.53 7.98 -5.69
CA ASP A 78 -1.84 7.38 -5.47
C ASP A 78 -1.67 6.20 -4.50
N PHE A 79 -2.50 6.11 -3.46
CA PHE A 79 -2.35 5.06 -2.44
C PHE A 79 -3.66 4.36 -2.07
N LEU A 80 -3.53 3.14 -1.53
CA LEU A 80 -4.60 2.36 -0.92
C LEU A 80 -4.16 1.92 0.47
N SER A 81 -5.10 1.77 1.41
CA SER A 81 -4.84 1.19 2.73
C SER A 81 -5.43 -0.21 2.85
N LEU A 82 -4.66 -1.14 3.41
CA LEU A 82 -5.05 -2.52 3.72
C LEU A 82 -4.85 -2.78 5.21
N GLU A 83 -5.90 -3.20 5.91
CA GLU A 83 -5.85 -3.57 7.33
C GLU A 83 -5.58 -5.07 7.47
N ILE A 84 -4.46 -5.45 8.08
CA ILE A 84 -3.94 -6.84 8.05
C ILE A 84 -4.26 -7.61 9.35
N ASN A 85 -5.31 -7.20 10.07
CA ASN A 85 -5.73 -7.83 11.33
C ASN A 85 -6.05 -9.33 11.20
#